data_AF-J9E4K1-F1
#
_entry.id   AF-J9E4K1-F1
#
_cell.length_a   1.000
_cell.length_b   1.000
_cell.length_c   1.000
_cell.angle_alpha   90.00
_cell.angle_beta   90.00
_cell.angle_gamma   90.00
#
_symmetry.space_group_name_H-M   'P 1'
#
loop_
_entity.id
_entity.type
_entity.pdbx_description
1 polymer ?
#
loop_
_entity_poly.entity_id
_entity_poly.type
_entity_poly.pdbx_seq_one_letter_code
_entity_poly.pdbx_strand_id
1 'polypeptide(L)'
;TLRIRKGRVDKLVKQKELLYKIDKIWARLEYFTEESINNEDANQLAEAVNKTISSLCGICLLHISPNSMLEFTGTVYHKQCANLWINRVDSFLPKLKEC
;
A
#
# COMPACT_ATOMS: atom_id res chain seq x y z
N THR A 1 -9.41 -34.06 32.73
CA THR A 1 -8.90 -34.94 31.65
C THR A 1 -7.77 -34.26 30.89
N LEU A 2 -6.60 -34.90 30.78
CA LEU A 2 -5.39 -34.42 30.08
C LEU A 2 -5.68 -33.94 28.64
N ARG A 3 -6.63 -34.58 27.96
CA ARG A 3 -7.09 -34.24 26.61
C ARG A 3 -7.62 -32.81 26.47
N ILE A 4 -8.37 -32.32 27.47
CA ILE A 4 -8.93 -30.95 27.44
C ILE A 4 -7.81 -29.91 27.61
N ARG A 5 -6.83 -30.20 28.49
CA ARG A 5 -5.67 -29.33 28.68
C ARG A 5 -4.82 -29.25 27.41
N LYS A 6 -4.54 -30.38 26.76
CA LYS A 6 -3.82 -30.43 25.48
C LYS A 6 -4.52 -29.61 24.39
N GLY A 7 -5.83 -29.81 24.20
CA GLY A 7 -6.59 -29.05 23.19
C GLY A 7 -6.59 -27.54 23.42
N ARG A 8 -6.55 -27.06 24.68
CA ARG A 8 -6.43 -25.63 24.99
C ARG A 8 -5.04 -25.09 24.64
N VAL A 9 -3.99 -25.84 24.94
CA VAL A 9 -2.61 -25.47 24.59
C VAL A 9 -2.45 -25.42 23.07
N ASP A 10 -2.93 -26.42 22.35
CA ASP A 10 -2.87 -26.45 20.88
C ASP A 10 -3.60 -25.27 20.24
N LYS A 11 -4.73 -24.84 20.83
CA LYS A 11 -5.47 -23.65 20.39
C LYS A 11 -4.66 -22.36 20.60
N LEU A 12 -4.01 -22.22 21.76
CA LEU A 12 -3.18 -21.05 22.07
C LEU A 12 -1.97 -20.97 21.13
N VAL A 13 -1.33 -22.10 20.82
CA VAL A 13 -0.22 -22.17 19.86
C VAL A 13 -0.66 -21.67 18.49
N LYS A 14 -1.80 -22.16 17.97
CA LYS A 14 -2.35 -21.71 16.68
C LYS A 14 -2.66 -20.20 16.66
N GLN A 15 -3.22 -19.66 17.75
CA GLN A 15 -3.51 -18.23 17.84
C GLN A 15 -2.21 -17.40 17.82
N LYS A 16 -1.17 -17.84 18.53
CA LYS A 16 0.13 -17.19 18.53
C LYS A 16 0.78 -17.20 17.14
N GLU A 17 0.66 -18.30 16.40
CA GLU A 17 1.13 -18.39 15.01
C GLU A 17 0.39 -17.43 14.08
N LEU A 18 -0.92 -17.24 14.27
CA LEU A 18 -1.71 -16.29 13.48
C LEU A 18 -1.31 -14.84 13.76
N LEU A 19 -1.13 -14.47 15.03
CA LEU A 19 -0.66 -13.14 15.40
C LEU A 19 0.71 -12.85 14.79
N TYR A 20 1.64 -13.81 14.87
CA TYR A 20 2.95 -13.67 14.25
C TYR A 20 2.88 -13.48 12.72
N LYS A 21 1.93 -14.12 12.03
CA LYS A 21 1.71 -13.90 10.60
C LYS A 21 1.17 -12.50 10.31
N ILE A 22 0.27 -12.00 11.16
CA ILE A 22 -0.26 -10.63 11.06
C ILE A 22 0.88 -9.62 11.24
N ASP A 23 1.71 -9.78 12.26
CA ASP A 23 2.85 -8.89 12.52
C ASP A 23 3.82 -8.86 11.34
N LYS A 24 4.10 -10.02 10.72
CA LYS A 24 4.92 -10.09 9.50
C LYS A 24 4.32 -9.34 8.32
N ILE A 25 3.00 -9.41 8.15
CA ILE A 25 2.32 -8.66 7.09
C ILE A 25 2.43 -7.16 7.37
N TRP A 26 2.20 -6.73 8.61
CA TRP A 26 2.34 -5.32 8.99
C TRP A 26 3.75 -4.79 8.80
N ALA A 27 4.79 -5.53 9.23
CA ALA A 27 6.17 -5.16 9.00
C ALA A 27 6.53 -5.03 7.50
N ARG A 28 5.93 -5.88 6.65
CA ARG A 28 6.10 -5.76 5.20
C ARG A 28 5.38 -4.52 4.64
N LEU A 29 4.23 -4.16 5.20
CA LEU A 29 3.46 -3.00 4.78
C LEU A 29 4.09 -1.68 5.26
N GLU A 30 4.76 -1.68 6.42
CA GLU A 30 5.47 -0.54 6.99
C GLU A 30 6.50 0.06 6.03
N TYR A 31 7.18 -0.79 5.24
CA TYR A 31 8.12 -0.36 4.20
C TYR A 31 7.49 0.57 3.15
N PHE A 32 6.19 0.40 2.86
CA PHE A 32 5.48 1.27 1.93
C PHE A 32 5.06 2.61 2.56
N THR A 33 5.16 2.75 3.88
CA THR A 33 4.82 3.98 4.60
C THR A 33 6.03 4.85 4.90
N GLU A 34 7.20 4.26 5.17
CA GLU A 34 8.42 5.01 5.55
C GLU A 34 9.03 5.85 4.42
N GLU A 35 8.94 5.40 3.16
CA GLU A 35 9.51 6.15 2.03
C GLU A 35 8.68 7.39 1.63
N SER A 36 7.44 7.52 2.15
CA SER A 36 6.57 8.66 1.87
C SER A 36 6.76 9.86 2.81
N ILE A 37 7.48 9.70 3.93
CA ILE A 37 7.54 10.71 5.01
C ILE A 37 8.97 11.24 5.28
N ASN A 38 10.01 10.51 4.85
CA ASN A 38 11.41 10.90 5.11
C ASN A 38 12.01 11.88 4.09
N ASN A 39 11.18 12.59 3.31
CA ASN A 39 11.65 13.83 2.71
C ASN A 39 11.41 14.94 3.73
N GLU A 40 12.43 15.75 4.01
CA GLU A 40 12.48 16.85 4.99
C GLU A 40 11.44 17.99 4.76
N ASP A 41 10.35 17.71 4.06
CA ASP A 41 9.30 18.63 3.63
C ASP A 41 8.00 18.49 4.44
N ALA A 42 7.96 17.66 5.49
CA ALA A 42 6.77 17.52 6.35
C ALA A 42 6.40 18.83 7.08
N ASN A 43 7.36 19.75 7.26
CA ASN A 43 7.11 21.09 7.79
C ASN A 43 6.63 22.11 6.72
N GLN A 44 6.66 21.75 5.43
CA GLN A 44 6.14 22.61 4.34
C GLN A 44 4.70 22.25 3.94
N LEU A 45 4.13 21.16 4.46
CA LEU A 45 2.75 20.74 4.15
C LEU A 45 1.70 21.77 4.62
N ALA A 46 2.03 22.62 5.60
CA ALA A 46 1.17 23.72 6.03
C ALA A 46 1.34 25.01 5.20
N GLU A 47 2.46 25.19 4.49
CA GLU A 47 2.75 26.40 3.69
C GLU A 47 2.62 26.18 2.16
N ALA A 48 2.52 24.94 1.68
CA ALA A 48 2.55 24.61 0.26
C ALA A 48 1.17 24.49 -0.41
N VAL A 49 0.12 25.14 0.12
CA VAL A 49 -1.19 25.23 -0.57
C VAL A 49 -1.08 25.95 -1.93
N ASN A 50 0.05 26.61 -2.21
CA ASN A 50 0.30 27.37 -3.45
C ASN A 50 1.53 26.90 -4.27
N LYS A 51 2.02 25.67 -4.09
CA LYS A 51 3.00 25.08 -5.02
C LYS A 51 2.43 23.79 -5.56
N THR A 52 2.26 23.76 -6.88
CA THR A 52 1.71 22.67 -7.71
C THR A 52 1.97 21.30 -7.10
N ILE A 53 1.01 20.79 -6.33
CA ILE A 53 1.09 19.49 -5.68
C ILE A 53 1.25 18.47 -6.81
N SER A 54 2.44 17.87 -6.90
CA SER A 54 2.70 16.79 -7.85
C SER A 54 1.74 15.66 -7.51
N SER A 55 0.72 15.45 -8.35
CA SER A 55 -0.35 14.50 -8.08
C SER A 55 0.21 13.08 -8.00
N LEU A 56 0.00 12.40 -6.87
CA LEU A 56 0.31 10.97 -6.72
C LEU A 56 -0.83 10.13 -7.31
N CYS A 57 -0.49 8.97 -7.88
CA CYS A 57 -1.48 8.05 -8.42
C CYS A 57 -2.19 7.28 -7.31
N GLY A 58 -3.53 7.29 -7.30
CA GLY A 58 -4.36 6.53 -6.35
C GLY A 58 -4.32 5.00 -6.49
N ILE A 59 -3.36 4.44 -7.23
CA ILE A 59 -3.19 2.98 -7.42
C ILE A 59 -1.76 2.57 -7.08
N CYS A 60 -0.76 3.14 -7.76
CA CYS A 60 0.65 2.78 -7.53
C CYS A 60 1.37 3.73 -6.56
N LEU A 61 0.72 4.83 -6.14
CA LEU A 61 1.24 5.85 -5.22
C LEU A 61 2.51 6.59 -5.71
N LEU A 62 2.90 6.41 -6.98
CA LEU A 62 4.01 7.14 -7.59
C LEU A 62 3.54 8.48 -8.19
N HIS A 63 4.48 9.43 -8.33
CA HIS A 63 4.23 10.72 -8.97
C HIS A 63 3.71 10.57 -10.41
N ILE A 64 2.74 11.41 -10.75
CA ILE A 64 2.16 11.47 -12.09
C ILE A 64 2.71 12.67 -12.83
N SER A 65 3.27 12.44 -14.03
CA SER A 65 3.61 13.55 -14.92
C SER A 65 2.31 14.23 -15.39
N PRO A 66 2.26 15.56 -15.52
CA PRO A 66 1.05 16.29 -15.95
C PRO A 66 0.46 15.75 -17.26
N ASN A 67 1.32 15.28 -18.18
CA ASN A 67 0.93 14.76 -19.49
C ASN A 67 0.30 13.35 -19.43
N SER A 68 0.51 12.63 -18.32
CA SER A 68 0.03 11.27 -18.08
C SER A 68 -1.11 11.18 -17.05
N MET A 69 -1.64 12.33 -16.62
CA MET A 69 -2.66 12.45 -15.60
C MET A 69 -4.06 12.09 -16.11
N LEU A 70 -4.81 11.33 -15.31
CA LEU A 70 -6.23 11.07 -15.50
C LEU A 70 -6.94 11.22 -14.15
N GLU A 71 -7.96 12.08 -14.11
CA GLU A 71 -8.80 12.23 -12.93
C GLU A 71 -10.12 11.48 -13.13
N PHE A 72 -10.49 10.66 -12.15
CA PHE A 72 -11.75 9.94 -12.15
C PHE A 72 -12.29 9.88 -10.72
N THR A 73 -13.56 10.23 -10.53
CA THR A 73 -14.23 10.25 -9.21
C THR A 73 -13.45 11.06 -8.15
N GLY A 74 -12.81 12.17 -8.55
CA GLY A 74 -12.01 13.01 -7.65
C GLY A 74 -10.67 12.40 -7.22
N THR A 75 -10.25 11.29 -7.83
CA THR A 75 -8.93 10.67 -7.61
C THR A 75 -8.11 10.74 -8.88
N VAL A 76 -6.82 10.98 -8.73
CA VAL A 76 -5.89 11.14 -9.85
C VAL A 76 -5.07 9.85 -10.05
N TYR A 77 -4.86 9.46 -11.30
CA TYR A 77 -4.21 8.22 -11.69
C TYR A 77 -3.25 8.43 -12.87
N HIS A 78 -2.24 7.56 -13.02
CA HIS A 78 -1.64 7.36 -14.35
C HIS A 78 -2.71 6.75 -15.27
N LYS A 79 -2.71 7.16 -16.54
CA LYS A 79 -3.56 6.55 -17.58
C LYS A 79 -3.45 5.02 -17.60
N GLN A 80 -2.24 4.47 -17.46
CA GLN A 80 -2.00 3.03 -17.41
C GLN A 80 -2.61 2.38 -16.16
N CYS A 81 -2.43 2.98 -14.99
CA CYS A 81 -2.99 2.49 -13.74
C CYS A 81 -4.53 2.51 -13.77
N ALA A 82 -5.12 3.60 -14.26
CA ALA A 82 -6.56 3.71 -14.47
C ALA A 82 -7.08 2.63 -15.44
N ASN A 83 -6.39 2.40 -16.56
CA ASN A 83 -6.77 1.34 -17.50
C ASN A 83 -6.70 -0.06 -16.88
N LEU A 84 -5.70 -0.33 -16.04
CA LEU A 84 -5.57 -1.58 -15.31
C LEU A 84 -6.74 -1.79 -14.35
N TRP A 85 -7.10 -0.75 -13.59
CA TRP A 85 -8.04 -0.84 -12.47
C TRP A 85 -9.50 -0.60 -12.84
N ILE A 86 -9.78 0.50 -13.56
CA ILE A 86 -11.13 0.94 -13.94
C ILE A 86 -11.65 0.07 -15.08
N ASN A 87 -10.83 -0.10 -16.12
CA ASN A 87 -11.24 -0.79 -17.34
C ASN A 87 -10.94 -2.30 -17.30
N ARG A 88 -10.28 -2.80 -16.24
CA ARG A 88 -9.87 -4.22 -16.06
C ARG A 88 -9.19 -4.81 -17.30
N VAL A 89 -8.49 -3.99 -18.09
CA VAL A 89 -8.00 -4.38 -19.42
C VAL A 89 -6.89 -5.43 -19.33
N ASP A 90 -6.17 -5.45 -18.21
CA ASP A 90 -5.15 -6.45 -17.94
C ASP A 90 -5.20 -6.81 -16.45
N SER A 91 -5.64 -8.02 -16.11
CA SER A 91 -5.63 -8.50 -14.72
C SER A 91 -4.27 -9.06 -14.31
N PHE A 92 -3.31 -9.12 -15.23
CA PHE A 92 -1.97 -9.58 -14.94
C PHE A 92 -1.17 -8.45 -14.30
N LEU A 93 -0.83 -8.62 -13.03
CA LEU A 93 0.08 -7.71 -12.35
C LEU A 93 1.41 -7.63 -13.13
N PRO A 94 2.01 -6.43 -13.28
CA PRO A 94 3.32 -6.30 -13.88
C PRO A 94 4.29 -7.28 -13.20
N LYS A 95 5.03 -8.05 -14.00
CA LYS A 95 6.06 -8.94 -13.46
C LYS A 95 7.03 -8.09 -12.64
N LEU A 96 7.14 -8.41 -11.34
CA LEU A 96 8.17 -7.82 -10.49
C LEU A 96 9.51 -8.15 -11.15
N LYS A 97 10.29 -7.13 -11.49
CA LYS A 97 11.66 -7.33 -11.96
C LYS A 97 12.42 -8.00 -10.83
N GLU A 98 13.07 -9.11 -11.12
CA GLU A 98 14.01 -9.73 -10.19
C GLU A 98 15.16 -8.74 -9.96
N CYS A 99 15.44 -8.45 -8.68
CA CYS A 99 16.62 -7.68 -8.27
C CYS A 99 17.87 -8.54 -8.35
#